data_AF-A0A6A2ZDL4-F1
#
_entry.id   AF-A0A6A2ZDL4-F1
#
_cell.length_a   1.000
_cell.length_b   1.000
_cell.length_c   1.000
_cell.angle_alpha   90.00
_cell.angle_beta   90.00
_cell.angle_gamma   90.00
#
_symmetry.space_group_name_H-M   'P 1'
#
loop_
_entity.id
_entity.type
_entity.pdbx_description
1 polymer ?
#
loop_
_entity_poly.entity_id
_entity_poly.type
_entity_poly.pdbx_seq_one_letter_code
_entity_poly.pdbx_strand_id
1 'polypeptide(L)'
;MYLLRLDFFLCLLVQTLIRFMKGRCPQTILSDLDPRLRDAIRSELPSTNHVMSIWDILPKVSSWFSIQLGSQYEEFKSEFDTLYRLESTEEFELRWNQMVSIFGPGSDKHITLLYNLRTCWALSYVRVHFLARMATTAYSKSVDAFLKGIFSAQSCLRGFFEQVGVAANVQNQPHQEMQYMHMKTCLPIEEHSRQILTPFAFNALQNELIVSMQYAASEMSNGSYLVRHFRKIDDEQIHCSCKEFESSGILCRHALRVFIDKNYFQLPDKYFLSRWRRESTLMFYDDHSVLHKDDAWFQEFQSLTETLFTESSITKERSDYIRRELTKKLTTLLNEVRDMPESDGVPMDFTLTPTD
;
A
#
# COMPACT_ATOMS: atom_id res chain seq x y z
N MET A 1 3.22 33.35 -18.34
CA MET A 1 1.95 33.29 -17.58
C MET A 1 1.36 31.88 -17.45
N TYR A 2 1.39 31.03 -18.50
CA TYR A 2 0.88 29.65 -18.41
C TYR A 2 1.74 28.70 -17.55
N LEU A 3 3.07 28.90 -17.50
CA LEU A 3 3.99 28.08 -16.70
C LEU A 3 3.77 28.24 -15.19
N LEU A 4 3.71 29.49 -14.69
CA LEU A 4 3.41 29.81 -13.29
C LEU A 4 2.03 29.30 -12.82
N ARG A 5 1.06 29.17 -13.74
CA ARG A 5 -0.28 28.64 -13.44
C ARG A 5 -0.27 27.12 -13.18
N LEU A 6 0.59 26.38 -13.87
CA LEU A 6 0.71 24.93 -13.72
C LEU A 6 1.45 24.56 -12.43
N ASP A 7 2.52 25.29 -12.10
CA ASP A 7 3.26 25.07 -10.85
C ASP A 7 2.36 25.35 -9.63
N PHE A 8 1.59 26.44 -9.68
CA PHE A 8 0.60 26.75 -8.65
C PHE A 8 -0.49 25.68 -8.52
N PHE A 9 -0.95 25.12 -9.65
CA PHE A 9 -1.96 24.06 -9.65
C PHE A 9 -1.45 22.76 -9.00
N LEU A 10 -0.20 22.36 -9.28
CA LEU A 10 0.39 21.17 -8.69
C LEU A 10 0.62 21.34 -7.18
N CYS A 11 1.11 22.51 -6.74
CA CYS A 11 1.18 22.83 -5.31
C CYS A 11 -0.21 22.77 -4.65
N LEU A 12 -1.23 23.36 -5.28
CA LEU A 12 -2.60 23.33 -4.77
C LEU A 12 -3.16 21.89 -4.67
N LEU A 13 -2.83 21.02 -5.64
CA LEU A 13 -3.22 19.62 -5.63
C LEU A 13 -2.58 18.88 -4.44
N VAL A 14 -1.29 19.09 -4.19
CA VAL A 14 -0.59 18.51 -3.03
C VAL A 14 -1.18 19.06 -1.71
N GLN A 15 -1.44 20.35 -1.61
CA GLN A 15 -2.09 20.96 -0.44
C GLN A 15 -3.49 20.40 -0.21
N THR A 16 -4.26 20.17 -1.28
CA THR A 16 -5.59 19.58 -1.20
C THR A 16 -5.52 18.14 -0.69
N LEU A 17 -4.52 17.37 -1.15
CA LEU A 17 -4.25 16.03 -0.63
C LEU A 17 -3.91 16.06 0.87
N ILE A 18 -3.07 17.01 1.33
CA ILE A 18 -2.75 17.17 2.76
C ILE A 18 -4.01 17.47 3.57
N ARG A 19 -4.88 18.38 3.09
CA ARG A 19 -6.15 18.70 3.75
C ARG A 19 -7.06 17.48 3.82
N PHE A 20 -7.17 16.72 2.74
CA PHE A 20 -7.93 15.47 2.71
C PHE A 20 -7.40 14.46 3.73
N MET A 21 -6.07 14.39 3.90
CA MET A 21 -5.41 13.54 4.90
C MET A 21 -5.43 14.12 6.32
N LYS A 22 -6.26 15.15 6.58
CA LYS A 22 -6.37 15.87 7.87
C LYS A 22 -5.02 16.41 8.37
N GLY A 23 -4.19 16.93 7.46
CA GLY A 23 -2.87 17.48 7.79
C GLY A 23 -1.76 16.43 7.94
N ARG A 24 -2.06 15.13 7.80
CA ARG A 24 -1.05 14.07 7.89
C ARG A 24 -0.34 13.89 6.56
N CYS A 25 0.98 14.03 6.57
CA CYS A 25 1.83 13.81 5.40
C CYS A 25 2.07 12.31 5.18
N PRO A 26 1.94 11.79 3.94
CA PRO A 26 2.34 10.42 3.64
C PRO A 26 3.85 10.25 3.83
N GLN A 27 4.28 9.05 4.23
CA GLN A 27 5.71 8.73 4.35
C GLN A 27 6.41 8.65 2.98
N THR A 28 5.69 8.15 1.97
CA THR A 28 6.19 7.98 0.61
C THR A 28 5.09 8.35 -0.40
N ILE A 29 5.45 9.07 -1.45
CA ILE A 29 4.59 9.31 -2.62
C ILE A 29 5.24 8.66 -3.84
N LEU A 30 4.44 7.90 -4.58
CA LEU A 30 4.80 7.40 -5.91
C LEU A 30 4.15 8.31 -6.96
N SER A 31 4.93 8.85 -7.90
CA SER A 31 4.40 9.64 -9.01
C SER A 31 5.06 9.29 -10.34
N ASP A 32 4.58 9.91 -11.40
CA ASP A 32 5.22 9.88 -12.71
C ASP A 32 6.51 10.71 -12.75
N LEU A 33 7.24 10.60 -13.86
CA LEU A 33 8.41 11.42 -14.14
C LEU A 33 8.00 12.83 -14.63
N ASP A 34 7.54 13.67 -13.71
CA ASP A 34 7.28 15.10 -13.92
C ASP A 34 8.14 15.96 -12.96
N PRO A 35 9.10 16.74 -13.49
CA PRO A 35 9.91 17.66 -12.70
C PRO A 35 9.10 18.66 -11.87
N ARG A 36 7.95 19.12 -12.36
CA ARG A 36 7.11 20.11 -11.67
C ARG A 36 6.37 19.49 -10.50
N LEU A 37 5.83 18.29 -10.67
CA LEU A 37 5.19 17.56 -9.57
C LEU A 37 6.22 17.21 -8.49
N ARG A 38 7.44 16.82 -8.89
CA ARG A 38 8.56 16.64 -7.96
C ARG A 38 8.84 17.90 -7.15
N ASP A 39 8.91 19.06 -7.80
CA ASP A 39 9.22 20.33 -7.14
C ASP A 39 8.07 20.77 -6.21
N ALA A 40 6.81 20.54 -6.61
CA ALA A 40 5.65 20.75 -5.76
C ALA A 40 5.65 19.83 -4.53
N ILE A 41 5.95 18.53 -4.68
CA ILE A 41 6.07 17.59 -3.56
C ILE A 41 7.20 18.03 -2.62
N ARG A 42 8.36 18.43 -3.15
CA ARG A 42 9.49 18.91 -2.32
C ARG A 42 9.16 20.19 -1.55
N SER A 43 8.37 21.09 -2.13
CA SER A 43 7.91 22.33 -1.50
C SER A 43 6.90 22.04 -0.38
N GLU A 44 5.85 21.30 -0.69
CA GLU A 44 4.69 21.13 0.20
C GLU A 44 4.84 19.96 1.19
N LEU A 45 5.71 18.99 0.88
CA LEU A 45 5.91 17.74 1.63
C LEU A 45 7.41 17.42 1.80
N PRO A 46 8.20 18.27 2.46
CA PRO A 46 9.66 18.11 2.55
C PRO A 46 10.11 16.85 3.30
N SER A 47 9.27 16.29 4.17
CA SER A 47 9.54 15.05 4.92
C SER A 47 9.08 13.78 4.21
N THR A 48 8.42 13.90 3.05
CA THR A 48 7.88 12.75 2.30
C THR A 48 8.91 12.26 1.29
N ASN A 49 9.15 10.95 1.30
CA ASN A 49 10.01 10.33 0.29
C ASN A 49 9.31 10.34 -1.06
N HIS A 50 9.96 10.91 -2.07
CA HIS A 50 9.43 10.93 -3.43
C HIS A 50 10.07 9.82 -4.26
N VAL A 51 9.22 8.90 -4.73
CA VAL A 51 9.60 7.81 -5.63
C VAL A 51 8.89 8.01 -6.97
N MET A 52 9.62 7.80 -8.05
CA MET A 52 9.13 7.85 -9.41
C MET A 52 8.84 6.44 -9.89
N SER A 53 7.69 6.29 -10.52
CA SER A 53 7.20 5.04 -11.08
C SER A 53 8.05 4.62 -12.28
N ILE A 54 8.68 3.45 -12.16
CA ILE A 54 9.43 2.83 -13.26
C ILE A 54 8.54 2.58 -14.48
N TRP A 55 7.24 2.35 -14.26
CA TRP A 55 6.25 2.12 -15.32
C TRP A 55 6.01 3.35 -16.19
N ASP A 56 6.24 4.55 -15.65
CA ASP A 56 6.18 5.81 -16.41
C ASP A 56 7.52 6.17 -17.05
N ILE A 57 8.61 5.60 -16.55
CA ILE A 57 9.97 5.80 -17.08
C ILE A 57 10.22 4.89 -18.29
N LEU A 58 9.86 3.61 -18.24
CA LEU A 58 10.16 2.64 -19.31
C LEU A 58 9.61 3.05 -20.69
N PRO A 59 8.36 3.56 -20.83
CA PRO A 59 7.87 4.08 -22.10
C PRO A 59 8.65 5.30 -22.57
N LYS A 60 9.09 6.17 -21.65
CA LYS A 60 9.91 7.35 -21.96
C LYS A 60 11.30 6.94 -22.47
N VAL A 61 11.95 5.99 -21.82
CA VAL A 61 13.21 5.39 -22.28
C VAL A 61 13.07 4.87 -23.70
N SER A 62 11.97 4.17 -23.99
CA SER A 62 11.68 3.70 -25.36
C SER A 62 11.54 4.86 -26.34
N SER A 63 10.79 5.90 -25.98
CA SER A 63 10.58 7.07 -26.84
C SER A 63 11.85 7.89 -27.08
N TRP A 64 12.76 7.93 -26.11
CA TRP A 64 13.98 8.73 -26.17
C TRP A 64 15.09 8.04 -26.97
N PHE A 65 15.25 6.72 -26.78
CA PHE A 65 16.45 6.03 -27.26
C PHE A 65 16.21 5.07 -28.44
N SER A 66 14.98 4.67 -28.73
CA SER A 66 14.71 3.68 -29.79
C SER A 66 15.21 4.10 -31.18
N ILE A 67 14.90 5.33 -31.60
CA ILE A 67 15.32 5.86 -32.90
C ILE A 67 16.82 6.15 -32.91
N GLN A 68 17.35 6.69 -31.81
CA GLN A 68 18.74 7.12 -31.70
C GLN A 68 19.72 5.94 -31.71
N LEU A 69 19.38 4.85 -31.00
CA LEU A 69 20.23 3.67 -30.88
C LEU A 69 19.99 2.65 -31.99
N GLY A 70 18.86 2.75 -32.71
CA GLY A 70 18.53 1.87 -33.83
C GLY A 70 18.65 0.38 -33.46
N SER A 71 19.56 -0.34 -34.10
CA SER A 71 19.79 -1.77 -33.86
C SER A 71 20.34 -2.09 -32.47
N GLN A 72 21.01 -1.15 -31.80
CA GLN A 72 21.56 -1.33 -30.45
C GLN A 72 20.51 -1.14 -29.35
N TYR A 73 19.31 -0.67 -29.69
CA TYR A 73 18.28 -0.33 -28.71
C TYR A 73 17.84 -1.53 -27.87
N GLU A 74 17.68 -2.72 -28.45
CA GLU A 74 17.23 -3.90 -27.69
C GLU A 74 18.27 -4.35 -26.66
N GLU A 75 19.56 -4.22 -26.99
CA GLU A 75 20.65 -4.51 -26.06
C GLU A 75 20.68 -3.47 -24.93
N PHE A 76 20.61 -2.18 -25.28
CA PHE A 76 20.50 -1.10 -24.30
C PHE A 76 19.30 -1.27 -23.37
N LYS A 77 18.13 -1.63 -23.92
CA LYS A 77 16.91 -1.86 -23.14
C LYS A 77 17.07 -3.03 -22.18
N SER A 78 17.69 -4.13 -22.62
CA SER A 78 17.99 -5.28 -21.76
C SER A 78 18.94 -4.90 -20.61
N GLU A 79 19.97 -4.11 -20.90
CA GLU A 79 20.90 -3.61 -19.88
C GLU A 79 20.20 -2.63 -18.92
N PHE A 80 19.42 -1.68 -19.43
CA PHE A 80 18.63 -0.75 -18.62
C PHE A 80 17.63 -1.50 -17.72
N ASP A 81 16.97 -2.52 -18.27
CA ASP A 81 16.04 -3.39 -17.56
C ASP A 81 16.73 -4.11 -16.40
N THR A 82 17.94 -4.62 -16.63
CA THR A 82 18.76 -5.25 -15.59
C THR A 82 19.19 -4.25 -14.54
N LEU A 83 19.63 -3.07 -14.98
CA LEU A 83 20.16 -1.99 -14.15
C LEU A 83 19.13 -1.46 -13.15
N TYR A 84 17.88 -1.24 -13.56
CA TYR A 84 16.87 -0.74 -12.61
C TYR A 84 16.50 -1.78 -11.54
N ARG A 85 16.76 -3.07 -11.77
CA ARG A 85 16.48 -4.18 -10.84
C ARG A 85 17.64 -4.50 -9.89
N LEU A 86 18.76 -3.80 -10.01
CA LEU A 86 19.91 -4.01 -9.12
C LEU A 86 19.56 -3.62 -7.69
N GLU A 87 20.07 -4.41 -6.74
CA GLU A 87 19.83 -4.20 -5.31
C GLU A 87 20.94 -3.37 -4.66
N SER A 88 22.18 -3.50 -5.13
CA SER A 88 23.34 -2.75 -4.64
C SER A 88 23.47 -1.40 -5.33
N THR A 89 23.75 -0.36 -4.54
CA THR A 89 24.08 0.97 -5.03
C THR A 89 25.43 0.99 -5.74
N GLU A 90 26.40 0.22 -5.26
CA GLU A 90 27.75 0.11 -5.83
C GLU A 90 27.69 -0.58 -7.20
N GLU A 91 26.97 -1.70 -7.31
CA GLU A 91 26.78 -2.39 -8.59
C GLU A 91 25.99 -1.51 -9.55
N PHE A 92 24.99 -0.77 -9.08
CA PHE A 92 24.24 0.19 -9.90
C PHE A 92 25.17 1.23 -10.52
N GLU A 93 26.02 1.90 -9.73
CA GLU A 93 26.94 2.93 -10.25
C GLU A 93 27.92 2.35 -11.27
N LEU A 94 28.44 1.14 -11.00
CA LEU A 94 29.34 0.45 -11.92
C LEU A 94 28.65 0.13 -13.25
N ARG A 95 27.48 -0.51 -13.21
CA ARG A 95 26.71 -0.92 -14.40
C ARG A 95 26.18 0.28 -15.16
N TRP A 96 25.80 1.36 -14.47
CA TRP A 96 25.39 2.61 -15.09
C TRP A 96 26.51 3.19 -15.95
N ASN A 97 27.72 3.31 -15.38
CA ASN A 97 28.87 3.84 -16.11
C ASN A 97 29.24 2.96 -17.31
N GLN A 98 29.15 1.63 -17.17
CA GLN A 98 29.37 0.69 -18.28
C GLN A 98 28.33 0.89 -19.40
N MET A 99 27.04 0.89 -19.06
CA MET A 99 25.95 1.09 -20.02
C MET A 99 26.10 2.43 -20.76
N VAL A 100 26.41 3.52 -20.04
CA VAL A 100 26.63 4.84 -20.65
C VAL A 100 27.89 4.84 -21.52
N SER A 101 28.95 4.10 -21.17
CA SER A 101 30.15 4.03 -22.02
C SER A 101 29.92 3.29 -23.35
N ILE A 102 29.01 2.30 -23.36
CA ILE A 102 28.73 1.46 -24.53
C ILE A 102 27.67 2.12 -25.43
N PHE A 103 26.58 2.60 -24.83
CA PHE A 103 25.40 3.08 -25.56
C PHE A 103 25.22 4.60 -25.48
N GLY A 104 25.87 5.27 -24.53
CA GLY A 104 25.69 6.69 -24.29
C GLY A 104 26.46 7.52 -25.30
N PRO A 105 25.80 8.31 -26.16
CA PRO A 105 26.46 9.44 -26.77
C PRO A 105 26.77 10.41 -25.63
N GLY A 106 28.04 10.79 -25.44
CA GLY A 106 28.58 11.52 -24.28
C GLY A 106 28.01 12.92 -23.98
N SER A 107 26.75 13.20 -24.30
CA SER A 107 26.05 14.47 -24.07
C SER A 107 24.52 14.35 -24.06
N ASP A 108 23.95 13.14 -23.88
CA ASP A 108 22.49 13.00 -23.88
C ASP A 108 21.83 13.55 -22.60
N LYS A 109 20.86 14.45 -22.79
CA LYS A 109 20.15 15.12 -21.70
C LYS A 109 19.24 14.17 -20.91
N HIS A 110 18.73 13.11 -21.54
CA HIS A 110 17.84 12.13 -20.91
C HIS A 110 18.64 11.16 -20.03
N ILE A 111 19.81 10.70 -20.49
CA ILE A 111 20.76 9.95 -19.64
C ILE A 111 21.16 10.79 -18.42
N THR A 112 21.51 12.05 -18.63
CA THR A 112 21.86 12.97 -17.53
C THR A 112 20.68 13.15 -16.54
N LEU A 113 19.46 13.33 -17.06
CA LEU A 113 18.25 13.44 -16.23
C LEU A 113 18.01 12.17 -15.39
N LEU A 114 18.08 10.99 -16.02
CA LEU A 114 17.88 9.72 -15.33
C LEU A 114 18.93 9.51 -14.24
N TYR A 115 20.20 9.82 -14.51
CA TYR A 115 21.25 9.73 -13.50
C TYR A 115 21.03 10.67 -12.31
N ASN A 116 20.67 11.92 -12.59
CA ASN A 116 20.38 12.92 -11.55
C ASN A 116 19.18 12.55 -10.67
N LEU A 117 18.25 11.76 -11.22
CA LEU A 117 17.05 11.30 -10.53
C LEU A 117 17.16 9.87 -9.98
N ARG A 118 18.32 9.21 -10.08
CA ARG A 118 18.49 7.79 -9.72
C ARG A 118 18.00 7.45 -8.32
N THR A 119 18.18 8.35 -7.35
CA THR A 119 17.73 8.16 -5.98
C THR A 119 16.20 8.09 -5.83
N CYS A 120 15.46 8.53 -6.84
CA CYS A 120 14.00 8.54 -6.88
C CYS A 120 13.41 7.40 -7.71
N TRP A 121 14.16 6.67 -8.55
CA TRP A 121 13.58 5.61 -9.41
C TRP A 121 14.32 4.28 -9.42
N ALA A 122 15.63 4.26 -9.18
CA ALA A 122 16.41 3.03 -9.25
C ALA A 122 16.14 2.18 -7.99
N LEU A 123 15.88 0.88 -8.18
CA LEU A 123 15.48 -0.02 -7.08
C LEU A 123 16.47 0.01 -5.92
N SER A 124 17.77 -0.06 -6.21
CA SER A 124 18.86 -0.01 -5.23
C SER A 124 18.75 1.17 -4.25
N TYR A 125 18.24 2.31 -4.73
CA TYR A 125 18.05 3.51 -3.92
C TYR A 125 16.68 3.59 -3.27
N VAL A 126 15.61 3.23 -3.98
CA VAL A 126 14.23 3.46 -3.49
C VAL A 126 13.72 2.38 -2.56
N ARG A 127 14.37 1.19 -2.53
CA ARG A 127 13.92 0.03 -1.74
C ARG A 127 14.01 0.23 -0.23
N VAL A 128 14.69 1.27 0.23
CA VAL A 128 14.69 1.66 1.65
C VAL A 128 13.36 2.29 2.08
N HIS A 129 12.55 2.77 1.12
CA HIS A 129 11.27 3.41 1.40
C HIS A 129 10.13 2.40 1.32
N PHE A 130 9.14 2.55 2.21
CA PHE A 130 7.91 1.77 2.15
C PHE A 130 7.07 2.19 0.93
N LEU A 131 6.89 1.27 -0.01
CA LEU A 131 6.19 1.41 -1.28
C LEU A 131 4.97 0.49 -1.40
N ALA A 132 4.70 -0.38 -0.41
CA ALA A 132 3.53 -1.24 -0.38
C ALA A 132 3.30 -2.07 -1.67
N ARG A 133 4.39 -2.49 -2.33
CA ARG A 133 4.40 -3.21 -3.63
C ARG A 133 3.84 -2.42 -4.83
N MET A 134 3.62 -1.11 -4.71
CA MET A 134 3.13 -0.26 -5.80
C MET A 134 4.12 -0.16 -6.98
N ALA A 135 5.41 -0.38 -6.74
CA ALA A 135 6.44 -0.40 -7.79
C ALA A 135 6.48 -1.72 -8.60
N THR A 136 5.62 -2.71 -8.31
CA THR A 136 5.64 -4.01 -9.01
C THR A 136 4.84 -4.01 -10.32
N THR A 137 5.23 -4.88 -11.26
CA THR A 137 4.52 -5.03 -12.54
C THR A 137 3.07 -5.47 -12.35
N ALA A 138 2.83 -6.35 -11.38
CA ALA A 138 1.50 -6.85 -11.08
C ALA A 138 0.57 -5.72 -10.63
N TYR A 139 1.07 -4.80 -9.79
CA TYR A 139 0.31 -3.64 -9.36
C TYR A 139 -0.01 -2.70 -10.53
N SER A 140 0.99 -2.32 -11.33
CA SER A 140 0.79 -1.46 -12.50
C SER A 140 -0.25 -2.03 -13.48
N LYS A 141 -0.16 -3.33 -13.78
CA LYS A 141 -1.15 -4.02 -14.64
C LYS A 141 -2.56 -4.03 -14.02
N SER A 142 -2.66 -4.18 -12.70
CA SER A 142 -3.95 -4.14 -12.00
C SER A 142 -4.58 -2.75 -12.05
N VAL A 143 -3.79 -1.69 -11.85
CA VAL A 143 -4.26 -0.30 -11.99
C VAL A 143 -4.68 -0.01 -13.43
N ASP A 144 -3.87 -0.39 -14.43
CA ASP A 144 -4.20 -0.21 -15.84
C ASP A 144 -5.50 -0.95 -16.23
N ALA A 145 -5.67 -2.20 -15.78
CA ALA A 145 -6.90 -2.96 -16.02
C ALA A 145 -8.12 -2.30 -15.36
N PHE A 146 -7.98 -1.81 -14.14
CA PHE A 146 -9.03 -1.07 -13.43
C PHE A 146 -9.41 0.23 -14.17
N LEU A 147 -8.42 1.04 -14.54
CA LEU A 147 -8.64 2.28 -15.27
C LEU A 147 -9.28 2.04 -16.64
N LYS A 148 -8.84 1.02 -17.39
CA LYS A 148 -9.46 0.61 -18.66
C LYS A 148 -10.90 0.14 -18.49
N GLY A 149 -11.25 -0.45 -17.36
CA GLY A 149 -12.63 -0.82 -17.02
C GLY A 149 -13.54 0.40 -16.80
N ILE A 150 -12.97 1.53 -16.37
CA ILE A 150 -13.72 2.77 -16.09
C ILE A 150 -13.76 3.69 -17.31
N PHE A 151 -12.67 3.79 -18.05
CA PHE A 151 -12.55 4.70 -19.19
C PHE A 151 -13.12 4.08 -20.47
N SER A 152 -14.19 4.69 -20.96
CA SER A 152 -14.80 4.48 -22.28
C SER A 152 -14.93 5.84 -22.99
N ALA A 153 -15.23 5.84 -24.29
CA ALA A 153 -15.43 7.08 -25.05
C ALA A 153 -16.52 8.01 -24.48
N GLN A 154 -17.39 7.50 -23.60
CA GLN A 154 -18.47 8.25 -22.94
C GLN A 154 -18.21 8.54 -21.45
N SER A 155 -17.06 8.16 -20.91
CA SER A 155 -16.78 8.33 -19.48
C SER A 155 -16.63 9.81 -19.10
N CYS A 156 -17.27 10.20 -18.01
CA CYS A 156 -17.17 11.54 -17.43
C CYS A 156 -16.53 11.48 -16.03
N LEU A 157 -16.02 12.62 -15.56
CA LEU A 157 -15.37 12.72 -14.23
C LEU A 157 -16.27 12.22 -13.09
N ARG A 158 -17.58 12.49 -13.17
CA ARG A 158 -18.54 11.98 -12.17
C ARG A 158 -18.55 10.45 -12.15
N GLY A 159 -18.68 9.81 -13.30
CA GLY A 159 -18.68 8.34 -13.40
C GLY A 159 -17.36 7.73 -12.92
N PHE A 160 -16.23 8.41 -13.17
CA PHE A 160 -14.94 7.99 -12.63
C PHE A 160 -14.96 7.97 -11.09
N PHE A 161 -15.36 9.08 -10.44
CA PHE A 161 -15.40 9.13 -8.97
C PHE A 161 -16.42 8.18 -8.35
N GLU A 162 -17.56 7.95 -9.01
CA GLU A 162 -18.54 6.95 -8.56
C GLU A 162 -17.94 5.53 -8.59
N GLN A 163 -17.26 5.14 -9.68
CA GLN A 163 -16.63 3.83 -9.80
C GLN A 163 -15.46 3.66 -8.81
N VAL A 164 -14.63 4.69 -8.63
CA VAL A 164 -13.57 4.69 -7.60
C VAL A 164 -14.19 4.57 -6.21
N GLY A 165 -15.28 5.27 -5.92
CA GLY A 165 -16.00 5.18 -4.64
C GLY A 165 -16.55 3.77 -4.39
N VAL A 166 -17.12 3.13 -5.42
CA VAL A 166 -17.59 1.74 -5.34
C VAL A 166 -16.44 0.78 -5.04
N ALA A 167 -15.31 0.90 -5.76
CA ALA A 167 -14.15 0.04 -5.60
C ALA A 167 -13.40 0.26 -4.27
N ALA A 168 -13.38 1.49 -3.76
CA ALA A 168 -12.77 1.83 -2.49
C ALA A 168 -13.62 1.40 -1.28
N ASN A 169 -14.92 1.18 -1.48
CA ASN A 169 -15.80 0.71 -0.42
C ASN A 169 -15.60 -0.80 -0.18
N VAL A 170 -14.92 -1.14 0.92
CA VAL A 170 -14.61 -2.53 1.28
C VAL A 170 -15.86 -3.37 1.53
N GLN A 171 -16.99 -2.73 1.89
CA GLN A 171 -18.29 -3.41 2.03
C GLN A 171 -18.87 -3.88 0.68
N ASN A 172 -18.46 -3.26 -0.43
CA ASN A 172 -18.86 -3.64 -1.78
C ASN A 172 -17.93 -4.70 -2.40
N GLN A 173 -16.82 -5.07 -1.74
CA GLN A 173 -16.05 -6.22 -2.18
C GLN A 173 -16.90 -7.47 -1.94
N PRO A 174 -17.15 -8.30 -2.98
CA PRO A 174 -18.00 -9.46 -2.84
C PRO A 174 -17.44 -10.32 -1.71
N HIS A 175 -18.25 -10.61 -0.69
CA HIS A 175 -17.88 -11.49 0.43
C HIS A 175 -17.36 -12.87 -0.05
N GLN A 176 -17.62 -13.24 -1.31
CA GLN A 176 -17.07 -14.41 -1.99
C GLN A 176 -15.55 -14.36 -2.23
N GLU A 177 -14.92 -13.20 -2.50
CA GLU A 177 -13.45 -13.11 -2.63
C GLU A 177 -12.74 -13.30 -1.27
N MET A 178 -13.41 -12.93 -0.18
CA MET A 178 -12.91 -13.18 1.19
C MET A 178 -13.03 -14.65 1.61
N GLN A 179 -13.86 -15.47 0.94
CA GLN A 179 -14.21 -16.81 1.39
C GLN A 179 -13.28 -17.93 0.89
N TYR A 180 -12.52 -17.73 -0.19
CA TYR A 180 -11.66 -18.78 -0.77
C TYR A 180 -10.25 -18.29 -1.13
N MET A 181 -9.49 -17.86 -0.12
CA MET A 181 -8.03 -17.82 -0.22
C MET A 181 -7.49 -19.25 -0.16
N HIS A 182 -7.40 -19.93 -1.31
CA HIS A 182 -6.85 -21.28 -1.38
C HIS A 182 -5.39 -21.28 -0.95
N MET A 183 -5.03 -22.17 -0.03
CA MET A 183 -3.64 -22.45 0.27
C MET A 183 -2.98 -23.15 -0.92
N LYS A 184 -1.78 -22.70 -1.28
CA LYS A 184 -0.96 -23.29 -2.34
C LYS A 184 0.14 -24.18 -1.78
N THR A 185 0.47 -24.02 -0.51
CA THR A 185 1.35 -24.92 0.24
C THR A 185 0.56 -25.54 1.40
N CYS A 186 1.17 -26.50 2.10
CA CYS A 186 0.60 -27.09 3.31
C CYS A 186 1.35 -26.61 4.56
N LEU A 187 1.96 -25.43 4.50
CA LEU A 187 2.77 -24.91 5.60
C LEU A 187 1.90 -24.26 6.69
N PRO A 188 2.16 -24.51 7.99
CA PRO A 188 1.46 -23.83 9.08
C PRO A 188 1.57 -22.30 9.03
N ILE A 189 2.71 -21.75 8.58
CA ILE A 189 2.89 -20.30 8.40
C ILE A 189 1.88 -19.73 7.40
N GLU A 190 1.56 -20.48 6.34
CA GLU A 190 0.59 -20.04 5.34
C GLU A 190 -0.81 -19.98 5.95
N GLU A 191 -1.24 -21.03 6.64
CA GLU A 191 -2.55 -21.08 7.30
C GLU A 191 -2.70 -19.97 8.34
N HIS A 192 -1.68 -19.77 9.17
CA HIS A 192 -1.66 -18.67 10.14
C HIS A 192 -1.81 -17.31 9.46
N SER A 193 -1.07 -17.09 8.37
CA SER A 193 -1.10 -15.81 7.65
C SER A 193 -2.44 -15.56 6.95
N ARG A 194 -3.10 -16.63 6.46
CA ARG A 194 -4.43 -16.57 5.82
C ARG A 194 -5.51 -16.01 6.74
N GLN A 195 -5.40 -16.30 8.04
CA GLN A 195 -6.36 -15.85 9.04
C GLN A 195 -6.21 -14.35 9.35
N ILE A 196 -4.99 -13.82 9.24
CA ILE A 196 -4.63 -12.45 9.65
C ILE A 196 -4.66 -11.46 8.48
N LEU A 197 -4.14 -11.85 7.32
CA LEU A 197 -3.85 -10.94 6.20
C LEU A 197 -5.06 -10.68 5.31
N THR A 198 -5.10 -9.49 4.71
CA THR A 198 -6.03 -9.19 3.60
C THR A 198 -5.75 -10.11 2.39
N PRO A 199 -6.73 -10.35 1.49
CA PRO A 199 -6.51 -11.19 0.31
C PRO A 199 -5.31 -10.80 -0.54
N PHE A 200 -5.10 -9.48 -0.73
CA PHE A 200 -3.94 -8.96 -1.43
C PHE A 200 -2.62 -9.32 -0.72
N ALA A 201 -2.52 -9.04 0.58
CA ALA A 201 -1.32 -9.29 1.37
C ALA A 201 -1.03 -10.79 1.51
N PHE A 202 -2.07 -11.61 1.69
CA PHE A 202 -1.97 -13.06 1.75
C PHE A 202 -1.42 -13.63 0.44
N ASN A 203 -1.99 -13.24 -0.71
CA ASN A 203 -1.49 -13.72 -2.01
C ASN A 203 -0.05 -13.26 -2.27
N ALA A 204 0.33 -12.05 -1.82
CA ALA A 204 1.72 -11.58 -1.90
C ALA A 204 2.65 -12.45 -1.05
N LEU A 205 2.31 -12.71 0.21
CA LEU A 205 3.09 -13.57 1.11
C LEU A 205 3.17 -15.01 0.57
N GLN A 206 2.05 -15.56 0.10
CA GLN A 206 1.95 -16.91 -0.44
C GLN A 206 2.87 -17.11 -1.65
N ASN A 207 2.97 -16.10 -2.54
CA ASN A 207 3.91 -16.16 -3.65
C ASN A 207 5.38 -16.15 -3.16
N GLU A 208 5.72 -15.33 -2.16
CA GLU A 208 7.06 -15.36 -1.56
C GLU A 208 7.35 -16.69 -0.85
N LEU A 209 6.36 -17.29 -0.18
CA LEU A 209 6.45 -18.63 0.42
C LEU A 209 6.77 -19.71 -0.62
N ILE A 210 6.06 -19.74 -1.74
CA ILE A 210 6.30 -20.72 -2.81
C ILE A 210 7.71 -20.56 -3.37
N VAL A 211 8.13 -19.33 -3.64
CA VAL A 211 9.44 -19.08 -4.23
C VAL A 211 10.57 -19.32 -3.21
N SER A 212 10.31 -19.19 -1.91
CA SER A 212 11.27 -19.53 -0.85
C SER A 212 11.74 -20.98 -0.92
N MET A 213 10.92 -21.89 -1.44
CA MET A 213 11.28 -23.31 -1.60
C MET A 213 12.44 -23.55 -2.58
N GLN A 214 12.79 -22.56 -3.40
CA GLN A 214 13.92 -22.62 -4.33
C GLN A 214 15.26 -22.19 -3.69
N TYR A 215 15.25 -21.89 -2.39
CA TYR A 215 16.42 -21.45 -1.65
C TYR A 215 16.80 -22.48 -0.60
N ALA A 216 18.09 -22.59 -0.33
CA ALA A 216 18.64 -23.34 0.80
C ALA A 216 19.20 -22.35 1.82
N ALA A 217 18.93 -22.55 3.11
CA ALA A 217 19.57 -21.78 4.17
C ALA A 217 20.62 -22.62 4.91
N SER A 218 21.76 -22.00 5.23
CA SER A 218 22.77 -22.57 6.12
C SER A 218 23.08 -21.57 7.22
N GLU A 219 22.96 -22.01 8.47
CA GLU A 219 23.38 -21.23 9.64
C GLU A 219 24.90 -21.17 9.69
N MET A 220 25.44 -20.00 10.04
CA MET A 220 26.86 -19.81 10.18
C MET A 220 27.27 -19.29 11.56
N SER A 221 28.58 -19.23 11.81
CA SER A 221 29.15 -19.24 13.17
C SER A 221 28.75 -18.05 14.05
N ASN A 222 28.36 -16.95 13.45
CA ASN A 222 27.87 -15.75 14.13
C ASN A 222 26.36 -15.79 14.45
N GLY A 223 25.68 -16.91 14.19
CA GLY A 223 24.23 -17.09 14.38
C GLY A 223 23.38 -16.53 13.22
N SER A 224 24.02 -16.02 12.17
CA SER A 224 23.33 -15.55 10.96
C SER A 224 23.12 -16.68 9.94
N TYR A 225 22.37 -16.40 8.87
CA TYR A 225 22.01 -17.40 7.86
C TYR A 225 22.43 -16.91 6.49
N LEU A 226 23.14 -17.80 5.80
CA LEU A 226 23.41 -17.70 4.37
C LEU A 226 22.26 -18.38 3.62
N VAL A 227 21.50 -17.61 2.83
CA VAL A 227 20.38 -18.10 2.03
C VAL A 227 20.78 -18.10 0.55
N ARG A 228 20.97 -19.27 -0.03
CA ARG A 228 21.44 -19.46 -1.41
C ARG A 228 20.29 -19.86 -2.32
N HIS A 229 20.15 -19.20 -3.48
CA HIS A 229 19.24 -19.65 -4.52
C HIS A 229 19.84 -20.86 -5.23
N PHE A 230 18.99 -21.77 -5.73
CA PHE A 230 19.43 -22.91 -6.55
C PHE A 230 20.22 -22.49 -7.82
N ARG A 231 20.23 -21.21 -8.22
CA ARG A 231 20.99 -20.68 -9.37
C ARG A 231 21.92 -19.47 -9.11
N LYS A 232 22.07 -18.92 -7.90
CA LYS A 232 23.06 -17.85 -7.60
C LYS A 232 23.35 -17.70 -6.10
N ILE A 233 24.60 -17.32 -5.79
CA ILE A 233 25.18 -17.14 -4.45
C ILE A 233 25.14 -15.64 -4.10
N ASP A 234 24.63 -15.28 -2.92
CA ASP A 234 24.95 -14.01 -2.22
C ASP A 234 24.74 -14.19 -0.70
N ASP A 235 25.64 -13.58 0.10
CA ASP A 235 25.81 -13.66 1.57
C ASP A 235 24.94 -12.64 2.36
N GLU A 236 24.16 -13.07 3.36
CA GLU A 236 24.33 -13.00 4.85
C GLU A 236 23.85 -11.74 5.62
N GLN A 237 22.70 -11.87 6.30
CA GLN A 237 22.48 -11.81 7.77
C GLN A 237 20.95 -11.92 8.04
N ILE A 238 20.47 -12.25 9.24
CA ILE A 238 19.00 -12.20 9.55
C ILE A 238 18.55 -10.74 9.79
N HIS A 239 18.78 -9.96 8.75
CA HIS A 239 18.12 -8.77 8.26
C HIS A 239 18.35 -8.93 6.76
N CYS A 240 17.34 -9.36 6.00
CA CYS A 240 17.57 -9.62 4.59
C CYS A 240 18.08 -8.35 3.92
N SER A 241 19.31 -8.37 3.39
CA SER A 241 19.89 -7.26 2.61
C SER A 241 19.01 -6.85 1.43
N CYS A 242 18.12 -7.75 1.01
CA CYS A 242 17.09 -7.48 0.04
C CYS A 242 16.09 -6.38 0.44
N LYS A 243 15.94 -5.98 1.72
CA LYS A 243 15.05 -4.88 2.15
C LYS A 243 13.58 -4.98 1.70
N GLU A 244 13.11 -6.19 1.36
CA GLU A 244 11.74 -6.38 0.82
C GLU A 244 10.67 -6.12 1.87
N PHE A 245 10.93 -6.44 3.14
CA PHE A 245 9.97 -6.18 4.20
C PHE A 245 9.87 -4.69 4.50
N GLU A 246 10.99 -3.98 4.46
CA GLU A 246 11.08 -2.52 4.61
C GLU A 246 10.34 -1.82 3.46
N SER A 247 10.47 -2.34 2.24
CA SER A 247 9.83 -1.76 1.06
C SER A 247 8.35 -2.12 0.92
N SER A 248 7.95 -3.33 1.29
CA SER A 248 6.60 -3.84 1.01
C SER A 248 5.75 -4.09 2.25
N GLY A 249 6.37 -4.29 3.41
CA GLY A 249 5.73 -4.78 4.63
C GLY A 249 5.38 -6.26 4.60
N ILE A 250 5.84 -7.00 3.58
CA ILE A 250 5.65 -8.44 3.43
C ILE A 250 7.01 -9.12 3.50
N LEU A 251 7.12 -10.21 4.26
CA LEU A 251 8.38 -10.94 4.39
C LEU A 251 8.84 -11.49 3.04
N CYS A 252 10.13 -11.33 2.72
CA CYS A 252 10.73 -11.91 1.53
C CYS A 252 10.84 -13.44 1.62
N ARG A 253 10.91 -14.06 0.44
CA ARG A 253 11.32 -15.47 0.27
C ARG A 253 12.56 -15.87 1.07
N HIS A 254 13.55 -14.99 1.22
CA HIS A 254 14.79 -15.30 1.92
C HIS A 254 14.55 -15.50 3.43
N ALA A 255 13.85 -14.56 4.06
CA ALA A 255 13.48 -14.66 5.47
C ALA A 255 12.53 -15.82 5.71
N LEU A 256 11.53 -15.98 4.83
CA LEU A 256 10.57 -17.10 4.91
C LEU A 256 11.27 -18.46 4.85
N ARG A 257 12.31 -18.60 4.00
CA ARG A 257 13.09 -19.84 3.95
C ARG A 257 13.74 -20.16 5.29
N VAL A 258 14.33 -19.16 5.94
CA VAL A 258 14.95 -19.33 7.26
C VAL A 258 13.92 -19.73 8.32
N PHE A 259 12.74 -19.10 8.32
CA PHE A 259 11.65 -19.47 9.23
C PHE A 259 11.20 -20.93 9.04
N ILE A 260 11.09 -21.38 7.79
CA ILE A 260 10.76 -22.78 7.46
C ILE A 260 11.86 -23.72 7.96
N ASP A 261 13.14 -23.44 7.66
CA ASP A 261 14.27 -24.29 8.07
C ASP A 261 14.43 -24.37 9.61
N LYS A 262 14.01 -23.32 10.32
CA LYS A 262 13.98 -23.28 11.79
C LYS A 262 12.69 -23.86 12.39
N ASN A 263 11.82 -24.44 11.57
CA ASN A 263 10.54 -25.04 11.99
C ASN A 263 9.63 -24.08 12.76
N TYR A 264 9.62 -22.80 12.39
CA TYR A 264 8.59 -21.89 12.91
C TYR A 264 7.24 -22.24 12.27
N PHE A 265 6.22 -22.43 13.10
CA PHE A 265 4.86 -22.68 12.64
C PHE A 265 4.03 -21.40 12.54
N GLN A 266 4.45 -20.35 13.24
CA GLN A 266 3.80 -19.05 13.27
C GLN A 266 4.85 -17.95 13.13
N LEU A 267 4.49 -16.89 12.41
CA LEU A 267 5.31 -15.70 12.30
C LEU A 267 5.03 -14.76 13.49
N PRO A 268 6.08 -14.12 14.05
CA PRO A 268 5.89 -13.09 15.08
C PRO A 268 5.02 -11.91 14.63
N ASP A 269 4.24 -11.34 15.55
CA ASP A 269 3.27 -10.28 15.27
C ASP A 269 3.84 -9.03 14.58
N LYS A 270 5.10 -8.72 14.86
CA LYS A 270 5.83 -7.58 14.26
C LYS A 270 5.92 -7.63 12.74
N TYR A 271 5.74 -8.80 12.13
CA TYR A 271 5.76 -8.97 10.67
C TYR A 271 4.38 -8.81 10.01
N PHE A 272 3.33 -8.58 10.79
CA PHE A 272 1.99 -8.30 10.29
C PHE A 272 1.67 -6.81 10.55
N LEU A 273 2.09 -5.96 9.62
CA LEU A 273 1.80 -4.52 9.69
C LEU A 273 0.29 -4.28 9.69
N SER A 274 -0.15 -3.28 10.46
CA SER A 274 -1.58 -2.93 10.58
C SER A 274 -2.25 -2.82 9.22
N ARG A 275 -1.68 -2.06 8.27
CA ARG A 275 -2.15 -1.91 6.88
C ARG A 275 -2.54 -3.22 6.18
N TRP A 276 -1.87 -4.32 6.50
CA TRP A 276 -2.05 -5.61 5.83
C TRP A 276 -2.99 -6.56 6.58
N ARG A 277 -3.44 -6.21 7.78
CA ARG A 277 -4.38 -7.01 8.58
C ARG A 277 -5.82 -6.80 8.10
N ARG A 278 -6.66 -7.83 8.16
CA ARG A 278 -8.09 -7.73 7.82
C ARG A 278 -8.83 -6.76 8.75
N GLU A 279 -8.45 -6.75 10.02
CA GLU A 279 -9.06 -5.92 11.07
C GLU A 279 -8.71 -4.43 10.93
N SER A 280 -7.71 -4.06 10.12
CA SER A 280 -7.37 -2.65 9.90
C SER A 280 -8.28 -1.93 8.91
N THR A 281 -9.39 -2.56 8.50
CA THR A 281 -10.34 -1.98 7.56
C THR A 281 -11.11 -0.85 8.26
N LEU A 282 -10.48 0.33 8.32
CA LEU A 282 -11.12 1.64 8.54
C LEU A 282 -11.92 1.81 9.85
N MET A 283 -11.38 1.43 11.00
CA MET A 283 -11.75 2.09 12.26
C MET A 283 -10.89 3.37 12.40
N PHE A 284 -11.21 4.40 11.60
CA PHE A 284 -10.84 5.77 11.98
C PHE A 284 -11.82 6.24 13.07
N TYR A 285 -11.76 5.61 14.24
CA TYR A 285 -12.21 6.31 15.43
C TYR A 285 -11.08 7.23 15.87
N ASP A 286 -11.46 8.47 16.14
CA ASP A 286 -10.59 9.51 16.66
C ASP A 286 -9.72 8.93 17.78
N ASP A 287 -8.41 9.01 17.58
CA ASP A 287 -7.45 8.93 18.66
C ASP A 287 -7.65 10.20 19.49
N HIS A 288 -8.58 10.15 20.45
CA HIS A 288 -8.66 10.88 21.72
C HIS A 288 -10.03 10.69 22.37
N SER A 289 -10.33 9.49 22.86
CA SER A 289 -11.10 9.33 24.12
C SER A 289 -11.04 7.88 24.63
N VAL A 290 -10.39 7.73 25.78
CA VAL A 290 -10.70 6.78 26.86
C VAL A 290 -10.92 5.32 26.47
N LEU A 291 -9.86 4.55 26.68
CA LEU A 291 -9.81 3.13 27.04
C LEU A 291 -11.09 2.59 27.75
N HIS A 292 -11.63 1.49 27.19
CA HIS A 292 -12.17 0.33 27.90
C HIS A 292 -13.50 0.41 28.69
N LYS A 293 -14.57 1.05 28.18
CA LYS A 293 -15.92 0.83 28.75
C LYS A 293 -17.09 0.52 27.82
N ASP A 294 -16.96 0.66 26.50
CA ASP A 294 -18.12 0.52 25.59
C ASP A 294 -18.19 -0.78 24.76
N ASP A 295 -17.27 -1.73 24.97
CA ASP A 295 -17.28 -2.99 24.21
C ASP A 295 -18.56 -3.80 24.42
N ALA A 296 -19.18 -3.76 25.61
CA ALA A 296 -20.38 -4.54 25.90
C ALA A 296 -21.61 -4.06 25.10
N TRP A 297 -21.85 -2.75 25.07
CA TRP A 297 -22.98 -2.17 24.33
C TRP A 297 -22.81 -2.33 22.82
N PHE A 298 -21.58 -2.15 22.31
CA PHE A 298 -21.30 -2.33 20.90
C PHE A 298 -21.54 -3.79 20.45
N GLN A 299 -21.10 -4.76 21.26
CA GLN A 299 -21.35 -6.19 20.99
C GLN A 299 -22.84 -6.54 21.05
N GLU A 300 -23.60 -6.00 22.01
CA GLU A 300 -25.05 -6.18 22.08
C GLU A 300 -25.76 -5.60 20.86
N PHE A 301 -25.38 -4.38 20.45
CA PHE A 301 -25.91 -3.74 19.25
C PHE A 301 -25.63 -4.57 18.00
N GLN A 302 -24.39 -5.04 17.84
CA GLN A 302 -24.00 -5.87 16.70
C GLN A 302 -24.79 -7.19 16.67
N SER A 303 -24.92 -7.86 17.81
CA SER A 303 -25.67 -9.12 17.95
C SER A 303 -27.16 -8.97 17.58
N LEU A 304 -27.80 -7.89 18.04
CA LEU A 304 -29.19 -7.58 17.71
C LEU A 304 -29.37 -7.29 16.22
N THR A 305 -28.43 -6.55 15.63
CA THR A 305 -28.50 -6.18 14.21
C THR A 305 -28.32 -7.41 13.31
N GLU A 306 -27.41 -8.31 13.66
CA GLU A 306 -27.18 -9.56 12.95
C GLU A 306 -28.37 -10.53 13.04
N THR A 307 -28.97 -10.64 14.23
CA THR A 307 -30.19 -11.45 14.44
C THR A 307 -31.35 -10.91 13.62
N LEU A 308 -31.57 -9.59 13.66
CA LEU A 308 -32.64 -8.93 12.91
C LEU A 308 -32.47 -9.11 11.40
N PHE A 309 -31.23 -8.96 10.91
CA PHE A 309 -30.91 -9.17 9.50
C PHE A 309 -31.20 -10.61 9.07
N THR A 310 -30.76 -11.60 9.88
CA THR A 310 -30.96 -13.02 9.61
C THR A 310 -32.45 -13.37 9.53
N GLU A 311 -33.26 -12.96 10.51
CA GLU A 311 -34.70 -13.23 10.54
C GLU A 311 -35.46 -12.51 9.42
N SER A 312 -35.04 -11.29 9.07
CA SER A 312 -35.67 -10.49 8.02
C SER A 312 -35.38 -11.02 6.61
N SER A 313 -34.27 -11.73 6.42
CA SER A 313 -33.84 -12.25 5.12
C SER A 313 -34.56 -13.55 4.72
N ILE A 314 -35.34 -14.16 5.63
CA ILE A 314 -36.02 -15.43 5.39
C ILE A 314 -37.10 -15.30 4.30
N THR A 315 -37.83 -14.18 4.26
CA THR A 315 -38.84 -13.94 3.22
C THR A 315 -38.83 -12.49 2.73
N LYS A 316 -39.30 -12.29 1.49
CA LYS A 316 -39.42 -10.95 0.90
C LYS A 316 -40.35 -10.02 1.68
N GLU A 317 -41.44 -10.55 2.24
CA GLU A 317 -42.36 -9.76 3.07
C GLU A 317 -41.70 -9.28 4.36
N ARG A 318 -40.88 -10.13 4.99
CA ARG A 318 -40.13 -9.77 6.20
C ARG A 318 -39.07 -8.71 5.92
N SER A 319 -38.35 -8.82 4.81
CA SER A 319 -37.34 -7.83 4.42
C SER A 319 -37.97 -6.48 4.06
N ASP A 320 -39.11 -6.48 3.35
CA ASP A 320 -39.85 -5.27 3.00
C ASP A 320 -40.52 -4.61 4.23
N TYR A 321 -40.91 -5.41 5.22
CA TYR A 321 -41.39 -4.92 6.51
C TYR A 321 -40.28 -4.23 7.31
N ILE A 322 -39.15 -4.92 7.52
CA ILE A 322 -38.02 -4.38 8.29
C ILE A 322 -37.43 -3.15 7.62
N ARG A 323 -37.23 -3.16 6.30
CA ARG A 323 -36.68 -1.99 5.56
C ARG A 323 -37.53 -0.73 5.74
N ARG A 324 -38.86 -0.84 5.82
CA ARG A 324 -39.75 0.30 6.06
C ARG A 324 -39.74 0.76 7.51
N GLU A 325 -39.89 -0.17 8.45
CA GLU A 325 -40.07 0.17 9.86
C GLU A 325 -38.76 0.51 10.57
N LEU A 326 -37.66 -0.17 10.23
CA LEU A 326 -36.33 0.11 10.77
C LEU A 326 -35.86 1.52 10.39
N THR A 327 -36.04 1.91 9.12
CA THR A 327 -35.69 3.25 8.64
C THR A 327 -36.45 4.33 9.42
N LYS A 328 -37.75 4.15 9.64
CA LYS A 328 -38.57 5.10 10.41
C LYS A 328 -38.08 5.20 11.86
N LYS A 329 -37.96 4.06 12.55
CA LYS A 329 -37.57 4.01 13.96
C LYS A 329 -36.15 4.54 14.20
N LEU A 330 -35.19 4.20 13.35
CA LEU A 330 -33.83 4.72 13.43
C LEU A 330 -33.78 6.22 13.17
N THR A 331 -34.56 6.73 12.22
CA THR A 331 -34.63 8.17 11.97
C THR A 331 -35.18 8.92 13.18
N THR A 332 -36.22 8.39 13.83
CA THR A 332 -36.75 8.96 15.08
C THR A 332 -35.70 8.96 16.19
N LEU A 333 -35.07 7.81 16.45
CA LEU A 333 -34.03 7.68 17.48
C LEU A 333 -32.82 8.58 17.19
N LEU A 334 -32.40 8.72 15.93
CA LEU A 334 -31.30 9.59 15.54
C LEU A 334 -31.61 11.06 15.82
N ASN A 335 -32.85 11.48 15.61
CA ASN A 335 -33.26 12.84 15.95
C ASN A 335 -33.28 13.04 17.47
N GLU A 336 -33.83 12.09 18.22
CA GLU A 336 -33.84 12.12 19.69
C GLU A 336 -32.42 12.21 20.27
N VAL A 337 -31.48 11.41 19.75
CA VAL A 337 -30.07 11.42 20.19
C VAL A 337 -29.36 12.73 19.81
N ARG A 338 -29.63 13.28 18.63
CA ARG A 338 -29.07 14.58 18.20
C ARG A 338 -29.55 15.74 19.04
N ASP A 339 -30.76 15.63 19.61
CA ASP A 339 -31.36 16.64 20.48
C ASP A 339 -30.88 16.51 21.94
N MET A 340 -30.05 15.50 22.27
CA MET A 340 -29.47 15.35 23.61
C MET A 340 -28.28 16.30 23.82
N PRO A 341 -28.11 16.88 25.02
CA PRO A 341 -27.00 17.78 25.33
C PRO A 341 -25.64 17.05 25.35
N GLU A 342 -24.60 17.70 24.81
CA GLU A 342 -23.24 17.13 24.66
C GLU A 342 -22.43 17.03 25.97
N SER A 343 -23.00 17.38 27.14
CA SER A 343 -22.30 17.33 28.42
C SER A 343 -23.06 16.50 29.45
N ASP A 344 -22.39 15.52 30.05
CA ASP A 344 -22.80 14.97 31.34
C ASP A 344 -22.81 16.10 32.38
N GLY A 345 -23.91 16.18 33.15
CA GLY A 345 -24.30 17.33 33.95
C GLY A 345 -23.19 18.03 34.74
N VAL A 346 -23.27 19.36 34.75
CA VAL A 346 -22.47 20.27 35.59
C VAL A 346 -22.48 19.79 37.04
N PRO A 347 -21.34 19.64 37.73
CA PRO A 347 -21.31 19.41 39.16
C PRO A 347 -21.81 20.68 39.87
N MET A 348 -22.87 20.57 40.67
CA MET A 348 -23.26 21.63 41.59
C MET A 348 -22.11 21.94 42.54
N ASP A 349 -21.62 23.17 42.50
CA ASP A 349 -20.65 23.71 43.44
C ASP A 349 -21.37 24.05 44.76
N PHE A 350 -21.19 23.20 45.78
CA PHE A 350 -21.60 23.50 47.15
C PHE A 350 -20.45 24.23 47.86
N THR A 351 -20.27 25.53 47.57
CA THR A 351 -19.50 26.41 48.45
C THR A 351 -20.43 26.98 49.52
N LEU A 352 -20.58 26.24 50.62
CA LEU A 352 -21.04 26.79 51.90
C LEU A 352 -19.96 27.72 52.43
N THR A 353 -20.28 29.00 52.53
CA THR A 353 -19.55 29.99 53.34
C THR A 353 -19.75 29.69 54.83
N PRO A 354 -18.69 29.69 55.65
CA PRO A 354 -18.82 29.95 57.07
C PRO A 354 -18.67 31.44 57.33
N THR A 355 -19.65 31.97 58.05
CA THR A 355 -19.61 33.21 58.83
C THR A 355 -18.36 33.31 59.69
N ASP A 356 -17.65 34.43 59.59
CA ASP A 356 -17.50 35.42 60.68
C ASP A 356 -17.20 36.81 60.10
#